data_AF-A0A644ZN21-F1
#
_entry.id   AF-A0A644ZN21-F1
#
_cell.length_a   1.000
_cell.length_b   1.000
_cell.length_c   1.000
_cell.angle_alpha   90.00
_cell.angle_beta   90.00
_cell.angle_gamma   90.00
#
_symmetry.space_group_name_H-M   'P 1'
#
loop_
_entity.id
_entity.type
_entity.pdbx_description
1 polymer ?
#
loop_
_entity_poly.entity_id
_entity_poly.type
_entity_poly.pdbx_seq_one_letter_code
_entity_poly.pdbx_strand_id
1 'polypeptide(L)'
;MKRKFLLTLLLVTSMLGVFTGCEQASSLVEIVTTVQEYNAELLQLILSQAAGHSYDYFTVGATIPVDEGITCTVRDTDSEDTTFDVNLNNWAASDHTLISGYMSVDIEYYSSSTVISNINMRPAMLYFDRTSVSYVSEVYDGDATTEEFTSDSDELMCISIIVDGETLLFNIVGLYK
;
A
#
# COMPACT_ATOMS: atom_id res chain seq x y z
N MET A 1 13.81 -60.21 5.06
CA MET A 1 12.64 -59.35 4.77
C MET A 1 12.70 -57.96 5.42
N LYS A 2 13.26 -57.77 6.63
CA LYS A 2 13.30 -56.47 7.34
C LYS A 2 14.04 -55.33 6.62
N ARG A 3 15.11 -55.62 5.88
CA ARG A 3 15.95 -54.61 5.20
C ARG A 3 15.30 -53.99 3.95
N LYS A 4 14.43 -54.74 3.26
CA LYS A 4 13.69 -54.24 2.09
C LYS A 4 12.56 -53.29 2.51
N PHE A 5 11.92 -53.57 3.63
CA PHE A 5 10.83 -52.73 4.17
C PHE A 5 11.32 -51.34 4.62
N LEU A 6 12.50 -51.27 5.23
CA LEU A 6 13.13 -50.00 5.63
C LEU A 6 13.49 -49.11 4.43
N LEU A 7 13.99 -49.71 3.34
CA LEU A 7 14.31 -48.98 2.11
C LEU A 7 13.06 -48.45 1.40
N THR A 8 11.96 -49.22 1.41
CA THR A 8 10.69 -48.77 0.82
C THR A 8 10.04 -47.65 1.65
N LEU A 9 10.10 -47.74 2.98
CA LEU A 9 9.55 -46.70 3.86
C LEU A 9 10.32 -45.37 3.73
N LEU A 10 11.65 -45.43 3.61
CA LEU A 10 12.49 -44.25 3.41
C LEU A 10 12.22 -43.56 2.06
N LEU A 11 11.96 -44.35 1.01
CA LEU A 11 11.63 -43.83 -0.31
C LEU A 11 10.27 -43.11 -0.29
N VAL A 12 9.28 -43.69 0.38
CA VAL A 12 7.94 -43.10 0.51
C VAL A 12 7.98 -41.82 1.34
N THR A 13 8.73 -41.76 2.45
CA THR A 13 8.91 -40.52 3.21
C THR A 13 9.70 -39.46 2.44
N SER A 14 10.68 -39.86 1.61
CA SER A 14 11.41 -38.91 0.76
C SER A 14 10.57 -38.37 -0.40
N MET A 15 9.60 -39.13 -0.93
CA MET A 15 8.67 -38.66 -1.96
C MET A 15 7.52 -37.82 -1.40
N LEU A 16 7.08 -38.08 -0.17
CA LEU A 16 6.10 -37.24 0.54
C LEU A 16 6.69 -35.89 0.99
N GLY A 17 8.00 -35.81 1.21
CA GLY A 17 8.69 -34.57 1.58
C GLY A 17 8.94 -33.57 0.45
N VAL A 18 8.60 -33.91 -0.81
CA VAL A 18 8.78 -33.00 -1.98
C VAL A 18 7.46 -32.35 -2.40
N PHE A 19 6.34 -32.67 -1.75
CA PHE A 19 5.01 -32.09 -2.02
C PHE A 19 4.58 -31.04 -0.97
N THR A 20 5.53 -30.42 -0.26
CA THR A 20 5.24 -29.22 0.57
C THR A 20 5.37 -27.92 -0.23
N GLY A 21 5.54 -28.00 -1.56
CA GLY A 21 5.67 -26.84 -2.45
C GLY A 21 4.35 -26.27 -2.99
N CYS A 22 3.20 -26.68 -2.45
CA CYS A 22 1.99 -25.87 -2.57
C CYS A 22 2.01 -24.90 -1.39
N GLU A 23 2.70 -23.77 -1.54
CA GLU A 23 2.27 -22.59 -0.78
C GLU A 23 0.79 -22.41 -1.12
N GLN A 24 -0.06 -22.45 -0.09
CA GLN A 24 -1.47 -22.20 -0.27
C GLN A 24 -1.55 -20.76 -0.79
N ALA A 25 -2.03 -20.58 -2.03
CA ALA A 25 -2.24 -19.25 -2.58
C ALA A 25 -3.06 -18.44 -1.56
N SER A 26 -2.53 -17.28 -1.15
CA SER A 26 -3.20 -16.41 -0.19
C SER A 26 -4.62 -16.16 -0.64
N SER A 27 -5.57 -16.29 0.28
CA SER A 27 -6.96 -16.03 -0.03
C SER A 27 -7.14 -14.55 -0.40
N LEU A 28 -8.18 -14.24 -1.21
CA LEU A 28 -8.50 -12.86 -1.57
C LEU A 28 -8.68 -11.96 -0.33
N VAL A 29 -9.24 -12.50 0.74
CA VAL A 29 -9.43 -11.77 2.01
C VAL A 29 -8.09 -11.44 2.64
N GLU A 30 -7.16 -12.41 2.72
CA GLU A 30 -5.82 -12.16 3.26
C GLU A 30 -5.08 -11.09 2.44
N ILE A 31 -5.15 -11.15 1.10
CA ILE A 31 -4.50 -10.15 0.24
C ILE A 31 -5.08 -8.75 0.48
N VAL A 32 -6.40 -8.63 0.58
CA VAL A 32 -7.05 -7.34 0.86
C VAL A 32 -6.64 -6.81 2.23
N THR A 33 -6.59 -7.66 3.27
CA THR A 33 -6.11 -7.27 4.60
C THR A 33 -4.66 -6.78 4.54
N THR A 34 -3.78 -7.51 3.86
CA THR A 34 -2.38 -7.11 3.69
C THR A 34 -2.25 -5.77 2.97
N VAL A 35 -3.06 -5.51 1.93
CA VAL A 35 -3.09 -4.22 1.24
C VAL A 35 -3.55 -3.08 2.18
N GLN A 36 -4.52 -3.35 3.05
CA GLN A 36 -4.97 -2.38 4.06
C GLN A 36 -3.87 -2.05 5.06
N GLU A 37 -3.13 -3.05 5.54
CA GLU A 37 -2.00 -2.86 6.45
C GLU A 37 -0.89 -2.03 5.79
N TYR A 38 -0.50 -2.36 4.56
CA TYR A 38 0.49 -1.57 3.81
C TYR A 38 0.03 -0.14 3.54
N ASN A 39 -1.25 0.05 3.19
CA ASN A 39 -1.81 1.38 3.00
C ASN A 39 -1.76 2.21 4.29
N ALA A 40 -2.07 1.62 5.45
CA ALA A 40 -2.00 2.30 6.74
C ALA A 40 -0.57 2.73 7.09
N GLU A 41 0.43 1.88 6.84
CA GLU A 41 1.84 2.22 7.01
C GLU A 41 2.27 3.38 6.09
N LEU A 42 1.92 3.30 4.81
CA LEU A 42 2.21 4.35 3.82
C LEU A 42 1.55 5.68 4.21
N LEU A 43 0.29 5.64 4.63
CA LEU A 43 -0.45 6.83 5.07
C LEU A 43 0.25 7.49 6.26
N GLN A 44 0.69 6.73 7.25
CA GLN A 44 1.44 7.27 8.39
C GLN A 44 2.76 7.94 7.95
N LEU A 45 3.47 7.33 7.01
CA LEU A 45 4.70 7.89 6.47
C LEU A 45 4.42 9.21 5.72
N ILE A 46 3.38 9.27 4.88
CA ILE A 46 2.99 10.50 4.19
C ILE A 46 2.52 11.58 5.18
N LEU A 47 1.69 11.22 6.14
CA LEU A 47 1.25 12.12 7.21
C LEU A 47 2.44 12.72 7.96
N SER A 48 3.48 11.93 8.24
CA SER A 48 4.69 12.43 8.92
C SER A 48 5.45 13.49 8.11
N GLN A 49 5.29 13.51 6.79
CA GLN A 49 5.90 14.52 5.92
C GLN A 49 5.05 15.79 5.83
N ALA A 50 3.72 15.67 5.87
CA ALA A 50 2.79 16.78 5.67
C ALA A 50 2.36 17.47 6.97
N ALA A 51 2.39 16.77 8.10
CA ALA A 51 1.92 17.28 9.38
C ALA A 51 2.64 18.57 9.79
N GLY A 52 1.86 19.59 10.16
CA GLY A 52 2.39 20.90 10.57
C GLY A 52 2.88 21.79 9.43
N HIS A 53 2.68 21.39 8.18
CA HIS A 53 3.01 22.16 6.99
C HIS A 53 1.76 22.52 6.21
N SER A 54 1.68 23.76 5.72
CA SER A 54 0.64 24.21 4.80
C SER A 54 0.98 23.83 3.35
N TYR A 55 0.00 23.95 2.46
CA TYR A 55 0.13 23.65 1.04
C TYR A 55 1.31 24.37 0.33
N ASP A 56 1.68 25.58 0.78
CA ASP A 56 2.74 26.40 0.18
C ASP A 56 4.14 26.11 0.72
N TYR A 57 4.26 25.20 1.68
CA TYR A 57 5.54 24.78 2.25
C TYR A 57 6.41 24.04 1.22
N PHE A 58 5.77 23.25 0.36
CA PHE A 58 6.46 22.37 -0.58
C PHE A 58 6.77 23.08 -1.90
N THR A 59 7.98 22.87 -2.40
CA THR A 59 8.37 23.41 -3.73
C THR A 59 8.03 22.40 -4.81
N VAL A 60 7.18 22.80 -5.77
CA VAL A 60 6.84 21.98 -6.95
C VAL A 60 8.10 21.50 -7.68
N GLY A 61 8.13 20.20 -8.01
CA GLY A 61 9.25 19.51 -8.63
C GLY A 61 10.34 19.06 -7.65
N ALA A 62 10.26 19.41 -6.37
CA ALA A 62 11.19 18.89 -5.37
C ALA A 62 10.95 17.40 -5.11
N THR A 63 12.03 16.67 -4.85
CA THR A 63 11.99 15.28 -4.41
C THR A 63 12.31 15.21 -2.92
N ILE A 64 11.43 14.55 -2.16
CA ILE A 64 11.51 14.40 -0.72
C ILE A 64 11.72 12.91 -0.42
N PRO A 65 12.84 12.52 0.22
CA PRO A 65 12.99 11.17 0.74
C PRO A 65 12.09 11.00 1.96
N VAL A 66 11.19 10.01 1.92
CA VAL A 66 10.23 9.76 3.02
C VAL A 66 10.74 8.66 3.94
N ASP A 67 11.20 7.56 3.34
CA ASP A 67 11.76 6.41 4.02
C ASP A 67 12.74 5.68 3.07
N GLU A 68 13.46 4.67 3.56
CA GLU A 68 14.30 3.81 2.72
C GLU A 68 13.43 3.11 1.65
N GLY A 69 13.68 3.43 0.38
CA GLY A 69 12.90 2.91 -0.74
C GLY A 69 11.64 3.71 -1.08
N ILE A 70 11.35 4.83 -0.38
CA ILE A 70 10.22 5.72 -0.68
C ILE A 70 10.71 7.14 -1.01
N THR A 71 10.25 7.65 -2.16
CA THR A 71 10.45 9.05 -2.53
C THR A 71 9.15 9.68 -2.97
N CYS A 72 8.89 10.92 -2.54
CA CYS A 72 7.80 11.74 -3.05
C CYS A 72 8.35 12.84 -3.96
N THR A 73 7.69 13.09 -5.08
CA THR A 73 7.92 14.30 -5.89
C THR A 73 6.72 15.21 -5.75
N VAL A 74 6.95 16.48 -5.43
CA VAL A 74 5.87 17.48 -5.34
C VAL A 74 5.37 17.76 -6.75
N ARG A 75 4.19 17.24 -7.10
CA ARG A 75 3.62 17.37 -8.44
C ARG A 75 2.99 18.74 -8.64
N ASP A 76 2.20 19.17 -7.66
CA ASP A 76 1.45 20.42 -7.71
C ASP A 76 1.11 20.92 -6.29
N THR A 77 0.87 22.22 -6.18
CA THR A 77 0.39 22.88 -4.96
C THR A 77 -0.59 23.99 -5.37
N ASP A 78 -1.78 24.02 -4.78
CA ASP A 78 -2.76 25.11 -4.94
C ASP A 78 -3.19 25.63 -3.56
N SER A 79 -4.08 26.62 -3.49
CA SER A 79 -4.43 27.38 -2.28
C SER A 79 -4.90 26.55 -1.07
N GLU A 80 -5.27 25.29 -1.28
CA GLU A 80 -5.74 24.38 -0.23
C GLU A 80 -5.21 22.95 -0.41
N ASP A 81 -4.41 22.66 -1.44
CA ASP A 81 -4.07 21.29 -1.82
C ASP A 81 -2.58 21.14 -2.14
N THR A 82 -2.03 19.97 -1.87
CA THR A 82 -0.72 19.54 -2.35
C THR A 82 -0.81 18.13 -2.89
N THR A 83 -0.30 17.91 -4.10
CA THR A 83 -0.17 16.55 -4.64
C THR A 83 1.27 16.07 -4.63
N PHE A 84 1.47 14.85 -4.13
CA PHE A 84 2.71 14.09 -4.25
C PHE A 84 2.58 12.93 -5.23
N ASP A 85 3.57 12.80 -6.11
CA ASP A 85 3.87 11.57 -6.85
C ASP A 85 4.82 10.71 -6.00
N VAL A 86 4.31 9.63 -5.43
CA VAL A 86 5.06 8.75 -4.52
C VAL A 86 5.53 7.52 -5.29
N ASN A 87 6.83 7.24 -5.22
CA ASN A 87 7.46 6.08 -5.82
C ASN A 87 8.00 5.16 -4.73
N LEU A 88 7.70 3.86 -4.85
CA LEU A 88 8.20 2.79 -4.00
C LEU A 88 9.19 1.95 -4.82
N ASN A 89 10.43 1.90 -4.38
CA ASN A 89 11.49 1.11 -4.98
C ASN A 89 12.03 0.12 -3.94
N ASN A 90 11.38 -1.04 -3.86
CA ASN A 90 11.66 -2.06 -2.84
C ASN A 90 11.63 -1.51 -1.42
N TRP A 91 10.62 -0.69 -1.10
CA TRP A 91 10.33 -0.31 0.27
C TRP A 91 10.02 -1.56 1.09
N ALA A 92 10.58 -1.66 2.29
CA ALA A 92 10.32 -2.77 3.19
C ALA A 92 9.20 -2.40 4.16
N ALA A 93 8.03 -3.04 4.03
CA ALA A 93 6.97 -2.92 5.01
C ALA A 93 7.39 -3.48 6.37
N SER A 94 6.57 -3.26 7.40
CA SER A 94 6.85 -3.70 8.78
C SER A 94 7.05 -5.22 8.92
N ASP A 95 6.45 -6.00 8.03
CA ASP A 95 6.59 -7.46 7.92
C ASP A 95 7.83 -7.91 7.13
N HIS A 96 8.65 -6.95 6.66
CA HIS A 96 9.82 -7.10 5.79
C HIS A 96 9.52 -7.49 4.34
N THR A 97 8.25 -7.47 3.92
CA THR A 97 7.89 -7.66 2.51
C THR A 97 8.39 -6.48 1.69
N LEU A 98 9.05 -6.77 0.57
CA LEU A 98 9.55 -5.74 -0.34
C LEU A 98 8.46 -5.35 -1.32
N ILE A 99 8.12 -4.06 -1.33
CA ILE A 99 7.05 -3.48 -2.11
C ILE A 99 7.64 -2.49 -3.10
N SER A 100 7.30 -2.67 -4.36
CA SER A 100 7.52 -1.67 -5.41
C SER A 100 6.19 -1.12 -5.88
N GLY A 101 6.17 0.10 -6.41
CA GLY A 101 4.89 0.72 -6.71
C GLY A 101 4.96 2.21 -7.00
N TYR A 102 3.79 2.76 -7.26
CA TYR A 102 3.59 4.17 -7.50
C TYR A 102 2.18 4.57 -7.06
N MET A 103 2.04 5.76 -6.50
CA MET A 103 0.75 6.36 -6.20
C MET A 103 0.81 7.88 -6.34
N SER A 104 -0.31 8.50 -6.69
CA SER A 104 -0.51 9.94 -6.53
C SER A 104 -1.31 10.17 -5.25
N VAL A 105 -0.83 11.08 -4.40
CA VAL A 105 -1.43 11.39 -3.11
C VAL A 105 -1.79 12.87 -3.08
N ASP A 106 -3.08 13.16 -3.06
CA ASP A 106 -3.62 14.51 -2.86
C ASP A 106 -3.84 14.72 -1.36
N ILE A 107 -3.30 15.81 -0.83
CA ILE A 107 -3.50 16.25 0.56
C ILE A 107 -4.25 17.57 0.51
N GLU A 108 -5.46 17.57 1.06
CA GLU A 108 -6.31 18.75 1.17
C GLU A 108 -6.20 19.31 2.59
N TYR A 109 -6.16 20.64 2.71
CA TYR A 109 -6.06 21.36 3.96
C TYR A 109 -7.32 22.19 4.19
N TYR A 110 -7.67 22.40 5.45
CA TYR A 110 -8.62 23.46 5.78
C TYR A 110 -8.07 24.83 5.35
N SER A 111 -8.92 25.71 4.82
CA SER A 111 -8.52 26.98 4.19
C SER A 111 -7.49 27.78 4.99
N SER A 112 -6.32 28.04 4.39
CA SER A 112 -5.20 28.79 5.01
C SER A 112 -4.70 28.22 6.34
N SER A 113 -4.73 26.89 6.47
CA SER A 113 -4.34 26.15 7.67
C SER A 113 -3.18 25.18 7.40
N THR A 114 -2.54 24.72 8.46
CA THR A 114 -1.67 23.53 8.45
C THR A 114 -2.44 22.25 8.80
N VAL A 115 -3.75 22.36 9.04
CA VAL A 115 -4.62 21.26 9.40
C VAL A 115 -5.13 20.58 8.13
N ILE A 116 -4.83 19.29 8.01
CA ILE A 116 -5.23 18.43 6.89
C ILE A 116 -6.71 18.07 7.07
N SER A 117 -7.50 18.16 6.00
CA SER A 117 -8.90 17.74 5.98
C SER A 117 -9.11 16.39 5.30
N ASN A 118 -8.30 16.08 4.29
CA ASN A 118 -8.45 14.87 3.49
C ASN A 118 -7.10 14.42 2.94
N ILE A 119 -6.89 13.11 2.85
CA ILE A 119 -5.79 12.52 2.08
C ILE A 119 -6.37 11.47 1.15
N ASN A 120 -6.15 11.66 -0.15
CA ASN A 120 -6.64 10.78 -1.20
C ASN A 120 -5.46 10.16 -1.98
N MET A 121 -5.38 8.84 -2.00
CA MET A 121 -4.38 8.07 -2.74
C MET A 121 -5.01 7.47 -3.99
N ARG A 122 -4.76 8.08 -5.16
CA ARG A 122 -5.35 7.64 -6.44
C ARG A 122 -4.50 8.00 -7.68
N PRO A 123 -4.29 7.07 -8.62
CA PRO A 123 -4.36 5.62 -8.41
C PRO A 123 -3.17 5.17 -7.54
N ALA A 124 -3.38 4.19 -6.66
CA ALA A 124 -2.29 3.50 -5.96
C ALA A 124 -2.04 2.12 -6.58
N MET A 125 -0.78 1.81 -6.86
CA MET A 125 -0.34 0.55 -7.44
C MET A 125 0.80 -0.04 -6.65
N LEU A 126 0.63 -1.27 -6.15
CA LEU A 126 1.64 -2.00 -5.38
C LEU A 126 1.96 -3.34 -6.04
N TYR A 127 3.23 -3.74 -5.91
CA TYR A 127 3.78 -4.99 -6.39
C TYR A 127 4.59 -5.65 -5.26
N PHE A 128 4.16 -6.84 -4.83
CA PHE A 128 4.77 -7.62 -3.75
C PHE A 128 4.43 -9.09 -3.92
N ASP A 129 5.30 -10.02 -3.55
CA ASP A 129 5.03 -11.48 -3.53
C ASP A 129 4.23 -12.02 -4.74
N ARG A 130 4.65 -11.62 -5.95
CA ARG A 130 4.01 -12.00 -7.24
C ARG A 130 2.56 -11.52 -7.39
N THR A 131 2.12 -10.66 -6.49
CA THR A 131 0.85 -9.96 -6.46
C THR A 131 1.04 -8.54 -7.00
N SER A 132 0.12 -8.11 -7.86
CA SER A 132 -0.03 -6.70 -8.23
C SER A 132 -1.42 -6.23 -7.87
N VAL A 133 -1.50 -5.13 -7.13
CA VAL A 133 -2.75 -4.52 -6.70
C VAL A 133 -2.85 -3.10 -7.21
N SER A 134 -4.04 -2.73 -7.68
CA SER A 134 -4.44 -1.34 -7.87
C SER A 134 -5.59 -1.05 -6.92
N TYR A 135 -5.54 0.08 -6.24
CA TYR A 135 -6.59 0.51 -5.33
C TYR A 135 -6.69 2.04 -5.28
N VAL A 136 -7.77 2.51 -4.66
CA VAL A 136 -7.93 3.89 -4.20
C VAL A 136 -8.14 3.86 -2.70
N SER A 137 -7.60 4.86 -2.01
CA SER A 137 -7.83 5.05 -0.58
C SER A 137 -8.09 6.51 -0.28
N GLU A 138 -8.98 6.77 0.66
CA GLU A 138 -9.32 8.12 1.09
C GLU A 138 -9.57 8.14 2.60
N VAL A 139 -8.91 9.06 3.29
CA VAL A 139 -9.09 9.29 4.72
C VAL A 139 -9.50 10.73 4.97
N TYR A 140 -10.57 10.91 5.74
CA TYR A 140 -11.12 12.22 6.06
C TYR A 140 -10.94 12.53 7.55
N ASP A 141 -10.55 13.77 7.83
CA ASP A 141 -10.68 14.36 9.15
C ASP A 141 -11.97 15.19 9.17
N GLY A 142 -12.96 14.72 9.93
CA GLY A 142 -14.24 15.40 10.09
C GLY A 142 -14.20 16.58 11.08
N ASP A 143 -13.06 16.84 11.72
CA ASP A 143 -12.91 17.82 12.80
C ASP A 143 -11.71 18.76 12.61
N ALA A 144 -11.98 19.95 12.07
CA ALA A 144 -10.98 21.02 11.96
C ALA A 144 -10.52 21.64 13.31
N THR A 145 -11.03 21.19 14.45
CA THR A 145 -10.78 21.84 15.75
C THR A 145 -9.45 21.44 16.41
N THR A 146 -8.81 20.38 15.92
CA THR A 146 -7.48 19.94 16.37
C THR A 146 -6.43 20.12 15.28
N GLU A 147 -5.19 20.42 15.68
CA GLU A 147 -4.06 20.50 14.73
C GLU A 147 -3.54 19.12 14.29
N GLU A 148 -3.91 18.07 15.01
CA GLU A 148 -3.55 16.69 14.73
C GLU A 148 -4.60 16.04 13.84
N PHE A 149 -4.18 15.46 12.71
CA PHE A 149 -5.05 14.74 11.79
C PHE A 149 -5.58 13.47 12.46
N THR A 150 -6.90 13.39 12.63
CA THR A 150 -7.56 12.22 13.20
C THR A 150 -8.57 11.68 12.19
N SER A 151 -8.30 10.51 11.63
CA SER A 151 -9.19 9.92 10.63
C SER A 151 -10.53 9.51 11.24
N ASP A 152 -11.60 10.18 10.83
CA ASP A 152 -12.99 9.84 11.19
C ASP A 152 -13.58 8.76 10.27
N SER A 153 -13.07 8.66 9.05
CA SER A 153 -13.43 7.62 8.09
C SER A 153 -12.26 7.23 7.21
N ASP A 154 -12.10 5.94 6.97
CA ASP A 154 -11.10 5.35 6.08
C ASP A 154 -11.82 4.47 5.04
N GLU A 155 -11.73 4.89 3.78
CA GLU A 155 -12.19 4.11 2.65
C GLU A 155 -10.99 3.53 1.90
N LEU A 156 -10.99 2.22 1.68
CA LEU A 156 -10.08 1.56 0.75
C LEU A 156 -10.86 0.67 -0.19
N MET A 157 -10.63 0.84 -1.49
CA MET A 157 -11.26 0.04 -2.53
C MET A 157 -10.20 -0.53 -3.47
N CYS A 158 -10.02 -1.84 -3.43
CA CYS A 158 -9.25 -2.54 -4.45
C CYS A 158 -9.98 -2.48 -5.79
N ILE A 159 -9.30 -1.97 -6.80
CA ILE A 159 -9.73 -1.92 -8.20
C ILE A 159 -9.35 -3.20 -8.90
N SER A 160 -8.11 -3.68 -8.72
CA SER A 160 -7.67 -4.94 -9.31
C SER A 160 -6.70 -5.66 -8.40
N ILE A 161 -6.83 -6.98 -8.30
CA ILE A 161 -5.86 -7.86 -7.66
C ILE A 161 -5.51 -8.95 -8.66
N ILE A 162 -4.22 -9.05 -8.98
CA ILE A 162 -3.67 -10.09 -9.85
C ILE A 162 -2.59 -10.81 -9.07
N VAL A 163 -2.69 -12.13 -8.99
CA VAL A 163 -1.71 -13.00 -8.32
C VAL A 163 -1.20 -13.97 -9.35
N ASP A 164 0.11 -14.08 -9.50
CA ASP A 164 0.73 -15.02 -10.45
C ASP A 164 0.26 -14.84 -11.90
N GLY A 165 -0.16 -13.62 -12.26
CA GLY A 165 -0.70 -13.30 -13.59
C GLY A 165 -2.19 -13.64 -13.74
N GLU A 166 -2.85 -14.22 -12.74
CA GLU A 166 -4.28 -14.48 -12.73
C GLU A 166 -5.05 -13.36 -12.01
N THR A 167 -6.09 -12.83 -12.66
CA THR A 167 -6.96 -11.81 -12.07
C THR A 167 -7.91 -12.46 -11.06
N LEU A 168 -7.76 -12.09 -9.78
CA LEU A 168 -8.63 -12.54 -8.69
C LEU A 168 -9.77 -11.55 -8.43
N LEU A 169 -9.51 -10.26 -8.65
CA LEU A 169 -10.50 -9.19 -8.50
C LEU A 169 -10.33 -8.16 -9.60
N PHE A 170 -11.44 -7.71 -10.17
CA PHE A 170 -11.50 -6.54 -11.05
C PHE A 170 -12.82 -5.79 -10.82
N ASN A 171 -12.71 -4.58 -10.25
CA ASN A 171 -13.83 -3.74 -9.88
C ASN A 171 -13.84 -2.47 -10.74
N ILE A 172 -14.69 -2.49 -11.77
CA ILE A 172 -14.86 -1.37 -12.70
C ILE A 172 -15.39 -0.11 -12.01
N VAL A 173 -16.15 -0.25 -10.92
CA VAL A 173 -16.72 0.90 -10.20
C VAL A 173 -15.62 1.76 -9.57
N GLY A 174 -14.55 1.12 -9.07
CA GLY A 174 -13.41 1.83 -8.49
C GLY A 174 -12.57 2.61 -9.51
N LEU A 175 -12.72 2.38 -10.82
CA LEU A 175 -12.04 3.17 -11.87
C LEU A 175 -12.64 4.57 -12.05
N TYR A 176 -13.86 4.81 -11.54
CA TYR A 176 -14.58 6.08 -11.68
C TYR A 176 -14.72 6.85 -10.36
N LYS A 177 -14.12 6.34 -9.28
CA LYS A 177 -13.88 7.09 -8.04
C LYS A 177 -12.51 7.77 -8.14
#